data_AF-A0A8S1A3G8-F1
#
_entry.id   AF-A0A8S1A3G8-F1
#
_cell.length_a   1.000
_cell.length_b   1.000
_cell.length_c   1.000
_cell.angle_alpha   90.00
_cell.angle_beta   90.00
_cell.angle_gamma   90.00
#
_symmetry.space_group_name_H-M   'P 1'
#
loop_
_entity.id
_entity.type
_entity.pdbx_description
1 polymer ?
#
loop_
_entity_poly.entity_id
_entity_poly.type
_entity_poly.pdbx_seq_one_letter_code
_entity_poly.pdbx_strand_id
1 'polypeptide(L)'
;MSEIMNDQTSPVHIILQTDDVFILDRGFRDSIPNIESAGYIAHMPPSKDRHTTQLTDIQADKSRQITIVRWVIEVINGWFKRDYKILRHTLINKTLPRVFEDFRIAGVLINAFRQRLTDSSKNYRT
;
A
#
# COMPACT_ATOMS: atom_id res chain seq x y z
N MET A 1 -9.75 -3.34 -13.86
CA MET A 1 -9.46 -2.52 -12.66
C MET A 1 -10.15 -1.17 -12.75
N SER A 2 -10.10 -0.50 -13.91
CA SER A 2 -10.84 0.74 -14.21
C SER A 2 -12.35 0.64 -13.93
N GLU A 3 -13.03 -0.42 -14.37
CA GLU A 3 -14.48 -0.56 -14.17
C GLU A 3 -14.88 -0.65 -12.69
N ILE A 4 -14.07 -1.29 -11.84
CA ILE A 4 -14.38 -1.50 -10.41
C ILE A 4 -14.15 -0.23 -9.58
N MET A 5 -13.22 0.62 -10.00
CA MET A 5 -12.88 1.89 -9.32
C MET A 5 -13.80 3.04 -9.74
N ASN A 6 -14.36 2.98 -10.95
CA ASN A 6 -15.23 4.02 -11.51
C ASN A 6 -16.73 3.75 -11.22
N ASP A 7 -17.08 2.54 -10.83
CA ASP A 7 -18.44 2.17 -10.40
C ASP A 7 -18.67 2.61 -8.95
N GLN A 8 -19.42 3.69 -8.75
CA GLN A 8 -19.75 4.22 -7.42
C GLN A 8 -20.54 3.24 -6.53
N THR A 9 -21.12 2.19 -7.11
CA THR A 9 -21.82 1.14 -6.36
C THR A 9 -20.90 -0.02 -5.96
N SER A 10 -19.65 0.01 -6.40
CA SER A 10 -18.64 -1.01 -6.12
C SER A 10 -18.41 -1.14 -4.60
N PRO A 11 -18.44 -2.37 -4.05
CA PRO A 11 -18.13 -2.63 -2.65
C PRO A 11 -16.72 -2.19 -2.22
N VAL A 12 -15.83 -1.89 -3.17
CA VAL A 12 -14.49 -1.38 -2.90
C VAL A 12 -14.54 -0.01 -2.22
N HIS A 13 -15.53 0.84 -2.53
CA HIS A 13 -15.70 2.15 -1.90
C HIS A 13 -16.17 2.08 -0.43
N ILE A 14 -16.51 0.88 0.07
CA ILE A 14 -16.70 0.66 1.53
C ILE A 14 -15.36 0.80 2.26
N ILE A 15 -14.26 0.48 1.58
CA ILE A 15 -12.92 0.42 2.15
C ILE A 15 -12.10 1.64 1.75
N LEU A 16 -12.17 2.02 0.47
CA LEU A 16 -11.39 3.11 -0.11
C LEU A 16 -12.20 4.41 -0.15
N GLN A 17 -11.58 5.48 0.29
CA GLN A 17 -12.14 6.83 0.29
C GLN A 17 -11.34 7.74 -0.65
N THR A 18 -12.00 8.76 -1.20
CA THR A 18 -11.33 9.80 -1.97
C THR A 18 -10.15 10.37 -1.17
N ASP A 19 -9.05 10.71 -1.86
CA ASP A 19 -7.78 11.16 -1.29
C ASP A 19 -6.96 10.08 -0.55
N ASP A 20 -7.39 8.82 -0.54
CA ASP A 20 -6.55 7.72 -0.06
C ASP A 20 -5.24 7.62 -0.84
N VAL A 21 -4.14 7.35 -0.12
CA VAL A 21 -2.79 7.27 -0.67
C VAL A 21 -2.40 5.82 -0.97
N PHE A 22 -2.10 5.55 -2.23
CA PHE A 22 -1.62 4.28 -2.74
C PHE A 22 -0.10 4.26 -2.83
N ILE A 23 0.53 3.38 -2.05
CA ILE A 23 1.96 3.07 -2.18
C ILE A 23 2.11 1.81 -3.04
N LEU A 24 2.61 1.98 -4.27
CA LEU A 24 2.58 0.97 -5.31
C LEU A 24 3.97 0.48 -5.69
N ASP A 25 4.05 -0.77 -6.14
CA ASP A 25 5.23 -1.28 -6.84
C ASP A 25 5.27 -0.81 -8.29
N ARG A 26 6.45 -0.88 -8.92
CA ARG A 26 6.66 -0.47 -10.31
C ARG A 26 5.79 -1.25 -11.31
N GLY A 27 5.39 -2.47 -10.97
CA GLY A 27 4.47 -3.27 -11.80
C GLY A 27 3.08 -2.66 -12.00
N PHE A 28 2.70 -1.64 -11.21
CA PHE A 28 1.40 -0.97 -11.30
C PHE A 28 1.41 0.28 -12.17
N ARG A 29 2.50 0.56 -12.90
CA ARG A 29 2.65 1.76 -13.73
C ARG A 29 1.42 2.06 -14.59
N ASP A 30 0.92 1.05 -15.29
CA ASP A 30 -0.19 1.21 -16.24
C ASP A 30 -1.55 1.40 -15.53
N SER A 31 -1.60 1.16 -14.22
CA SER A 31 -2.79 1.38 -13.40
C SER A 31 -2.86 2.78 -12.78
N ILE A 32 -1.75 3.53 -12.74
CA ILE A 32 -1.69 4.87 -12.12
C ILE A 32 -2.78 5.81 -12.68
N PRO A 33 -2.95 5.97 -14.02
CA PRO A 33 -3.95 6.89 -14.54
C PRO A 33 -5.39 6.55 -14.11
N ASN A 34 -5.68 5.26 -13.92
CA ASN A 34 -7.00 4.80 -13.46
C ASN A 34 -7.21 5.05 -11.96
N ILE A 35 -6.13 5.00 -11.17
CA ILE A 35 -6.17 5.25 -9.73
C ILE A 35 -6.37 6.76 -9.49
N GLU A 36 -5.62 7.59 -10.22
CA GLU A 36 -5.72 9.04 -10.12
C GLU A 36 -7.06 9.57 -10.65
N SER A 37 -7.58 9.01 -11.75
CA SER A 37 -8.89 9.41 -12.28
C SER A 37 -10.06 9.04 -11.36
N ALA A 38 -9.89 8.04 -10.51
CA ALA A 38 -10.85 7.67 -9.47
C ALA A 38 -10.74 8.54 -8.20
N GLY A 39 -9.86 9.54 -8.18
CA GLY A 39 -9.72 10.49 -7.08
C GLY A 39 -8.80 10.05 -5.95
N TYR A 40 -7.90 9.09 -6.21
CA TYR A 40 -6.90 8.64 -5.24
C TYR A 40 -5.50 9.21 -5.56
N ILE A 41 -4.61 9.20 -4.57
CA ILE A 41 -3.23 9.67 -4.73
C ILE A 41 -2.32 8.46 -4.95
N ALA A 42 -1.64 8.37 -6.10
CA ALA A 42 -0.72 7.27 -6.38
C ALA A 42 0.75 7.66 -6.17
N HIS A 43 1.50 6.80 -5.48
CA HIS A 43 2.95 6.92 -5.32
C HIS A 43 3.62 5.62 -5.74
N MET A 44 4.48 5.71 -6.75
CA MET A 44 5.29 4.62 -7.27
C MET A 44 6.75 5.08 -7.41
N PRO A 45 7.75 4.22 -7.17
CA PRO A 45 9.14 4.59 -7.39
C PRO A 45 9.35 5.08 -8.84
N PRO A 46 9.92 6.28 -9.04
CA PRO A 46 10.11 6.85 -10.36
C PRO A 46 10.98 5.94 -11.23
N SER A 47 10.72 6.02 -12.53
CA SER A 47 11.54 5.38 -13.54
C SER A 47 12.53 6.38 -14.09
N LYS A 48 13.67 5.87 -14.59
CA LYS A 48 14.62 6.72 -15.31
C LYS A 48 13.97 7.29 -16.56
N ASP A 49 14.36 8.50 -16.90
CA ASP A 49 13.93 9.15 -18.13
C ASP A 49 14.48 8.42 -19.36
N ARG A 50 13.79 8.60 -20.49
CA ARG A 50 14.23 8.02 -21.75
C ARG A 50 15.61 8.58 -22.10
N HIS A 51 16.54 7.70 -22.43
CA HIS A 51 17.95 8.02 -22.74
C HIS A 51 18.85 8.38 -21.55
N THR A 52 18.40 8.22 -20.31
CA THR A 52 19.29 8.32 -19.14
C THR A 52 19.69 6.94 -18.62
N THR A 53 20.87 6.88 -18.00
CA THR A 53 21.37 5.66 -17.35
C THR A 53 21.00 5.62 -15.85
N GLN A 54 20.72 6.78 -15.24
CA GLN A 54 20.47 6.94 -13.81
C GLN A 54 19.24 7.84 -13.55
N LEU A 55 18.73 7.78 -12.32
CA LEU A 55 17.73 8.73 -11.81
C LEU A 55 18.42 10.05 -11.47
N THR A 56 17.69 11.15 -11.60
CA THR A 56 18.09 12.43 -11.01
C THR A 56 18.10 12.33 -9.48
N ASP A 57 18.79 13.25 -8.78
CA ASP A 57 18.83 13.26 -7.31
C ASP A 57 17.42 13.32 -6.70
N ILE A 58 16.54 14.14 -7.27
CA ILE A 58 15.14 14.30 -6.83
C ILE A 58 14.35 13.00 -7.04
N GLN A 59 14.47 12.37 -8.21
CA GLN A 59 13.82 11.08 -8.47
C GLN A 59 14.38 9.98 -7.56
N ALA A 60 15.69 9.97 -7.32
CA ALA A 60 16.34 9.00 -6.46
C ALA A 60 15.89 9.16 -5.01
N ASP A 61 15.77 10.39 -4.51
CA ASP A 61 15.23 10.67 -3.17
C ASP A 61 13.77 10.21 -3.05
N LYS A 62 12.91 10.61 -3.99
CA LYS A 62 11.51 10.15 -4.02
C LYS A 62 11.41 8.61 -4.07
N SER A 63 12.27 7.96 -4.84
CA SER A 63 12.35 6.49 -4.90
C SER A 63 12.71 5.88 -3.54
N ARG A 64 13.65 6.48 -2.80
CA ARG A 64 14.03 6.01 -1.45
C ARG A 64 12.89 6.18 -0.47
N GLN A 65 12.24 7.35 -0.46
CA GLN A 65 11.08 7.63 0.40
C GLN A 65 9.96 6.59 0.19
N ILE A 66 9.57 6.35 -1.06
CA ILE A 66 8.50 5.38 -1.38
C ILE A 66 8.91 3.97 -0.97
N THR A 67 10.18 3.59 -1.19
CA THR A 67 10.68 2.26 -0.84
C THR A 67 10.68 2.01 0.66
N ILE A 68 11.07 3.01 1.46
CA ILE A 68 11.07 2.91 2.94
C ILE A 68 9.65 2.70 3.46
N VAL A 69 8.69 3.52 2.99
CA VAL A 69 7.28 3.40 3.41
C VAL A 69 6.71 2.04 2.98
N ARG A 70 6.99 1.61 1.76
CA ARG A 70 6.53 0.31 1.26
C ARG A 70 7.06 -0.85 2.11
N TRP A 71 8.32 -0.81 2.53
CA TRP A 71 8.89 -1.85 3.38
C TRP A 71 8.12 -2.01 4.69
N VAL A 72 7.77 -0.89 5.34
CA VAL A 72 6.93 -0.91 6.55
C VAL A 72 5.57 -1.54 6.26
N ILE A 73 4.90 -1.14 5.18
CA ILE A 73 3.60 -1.69 4.78
C ILE A 73 3.68 -3.19 4.52
N GLU A 74 4.71 -3.65 3.81
CA GLU A 74 4.94 -5.08 3.52
C GLU A 74 5.16 -5.90 4.77
N VAL A 75 5.94 -5.38 5.74
CA VAL A 75 6.18 -6.04 7.02
C VAL A 75 4.89 -6.18 7.81
N ILE A 76 4.10 -5.11 7.93
CA ILE A 76 2.79 -5.13 8.61
C ILE A 76 1.84 -6.11 7.92
N ASN A 77 1.75 -6.08 6.59
CA ASN A 77 0.94 -7.04 5.81
C ASN A 77 1.41 -8.50 6.04
N GLY A 78 2.72 -8.71 6.16
CA GLY A 78 3.29 -9.99 6.56
C GLY A 78 2.79 -10.47 7.91
N TRP A 79 2.66 -9.58 8.90
CA TRP A 79 2.11 -9.92 10.22
C TRP A 79 0.64 -10.32 10.13
N PHE A 80 -0.18 -9.55 9.40
CA PHE A 80 -1.58 -9.89 9.17
C PHE A 80 -1.72 -11.30 8.56
N LYS A 81 -0.99 -11.59 7.48
CA LYS A 81 -1.06 -12.89 6.81
C LYS A 81 -0.51 -14.03 7.66
N ARG A 82 0.54 -13.78 8.45
CA ARG A 82 1.19 -14.80 9.29
C ARG A 82 0.28 -15.18 10.46
N ASP A 83 -0.25 -14.20 11.17
CA ASP A 83 -0.91 -14.38 12.46
C ASP A 83 -2.43 -14.65 12.30
N TYR A 84 -3.06 -14.17 11.22
CA TYR A 84 -4.49 -14.33 10.97
C TYR A 84 -4.76 -15.11 9.68
N LYS A 85 -5.08 -16.41 9.82
CA LYS A 85 -5.33 -17.32 8.68
C LYS A 85 -6.41 -16.80 7.72
N ILE A 86 -7.46 -16.17 8.24
CA ILE A 86 -8.56 -15.61 7.44
C ILE A 86 -8.08 -14.54 6.44
N LEU A 87 -7.06 -13.76 6.80
CA LEU A 87 -6.49 -12.68 5.97
C LEU A 87 -5.43 -13.18 4.97
N ARG A 88 -5.12 -14.49 4.98
CA ARG A 88 -4.18 -15.11 4.04
C ARG A 88 -4.87 -15.67 2.80
N HIS A 89 -6.13 -16.10 2.92
CA HIS A 89 -6.85 -16.80 1.87
C HIS A 89 -7.58 -15.83 0.93
N THR A 90 -7.88 -16.30 -0.28
CA THR A 90 -8.80 -15.58 -1.19
C THR A 90 -10.21 -15.62 -0.62
N LEU A 91 -10.83 -14.45 -0.51
CA LEU A 91 -12.16 -14.29 0.08
C LEU A 91 -13.19 -14.02 -1.01
N ILE A 92 -14.45 -14.36 -0.73
CA ILE A 92 -15.56 -14.13 -1.67
C ILE A 92 -15.98 -12.67 -1.57
N ASN A 93 -16.21 -11.97 -2.69
CA ASN A 93 -16.55 -10.54 -2.69
C ASN A 93 -17.73 -10.17 -1.76
N LYS A 94 -18.69 -11.08 -1.56
CA LYS A 94 -19.83 -10.89 -0.64
C LYS A 94 -19.41 -10.68 0.83
N THR A 95 -18.22 -11.15 1.23
CA THR A 95 -17.73 -11.00 2.60
C THR A 95 -16.92 -9.72 2.80
N LEU A 96 -16.68 -8.93 1.76
CA LEU A 96 -15.77 -7.78 1.79
C LEU A 96 -16.03 -6.79 2.94
N PRO A 97 -17.30 -6.41 3.27
CA PRO A 97 -17.55 -5.50 4.39
C PRO A 97 -17.10 -6.08 5.74
N ARG A 98 -17.36 -7.37 5.97
CA ARG A 98 -16.97 -8.08 7.20
C ARG A 98 -15.46 -8.28 7.30
N VAL A 99 -14.82 -8.59 6.17
CA VAL A 99 -13.36 -8.79 6.11
C VAL A 99 -12.61 -7.53 6.53
N PHE A 100 -13.14 -6.35 6.22
CA PHE A 100 -12.51 -5.11 6.64
C PHE A 100 -12.65 -4.85 8.14
N GLU A 101 -13.78 -5.24 8.74
CA GLU A 101 -13.95 -5.25 10.19
C GLU A 101 -12.97 -6.23 10.86
N ASP A 102 -12.84 -7.45 10.33
CA ASP A 102 -11.86 -8.43 10.79
C ASP A 102 -10.42 -7.89 10.68
N PHE A 103 -10.09 -7.19 9.59
CA PHE A 103 -8.79 -6.54 9.38
C PHE A 103 -8.52 -5.45 10.43
N ARG A 104 -9.53 -4.62 10.74
CA ARG A 104 -9.42 -3.60 11.81
C ARG A 104 -9.20 -4.23 13.17
N ILE A 105 -9.97 -5.27 13.52
CA ILE A 105 -9.82 -6.01 14.79
C ILE A 105 -8.42 -6.62 14.89
N ALA A 106 -7.95 -7.29 13.83
CA ALA A 106 -6.59 -7.83 13.77
C ALA A 106 -5.52 -6.73 13.95
N GLY A 107 -5.74 -5.54 13.37
CA GLY A 107 -4.86 -4.39 13.54
C GLY A 107 -4.79 -3.90 14.98
N VAL A 108 -5.93 -3.82 15.67
CA VAL A 108 -6.00 -3.47 17.10
C VAL A 108 -5.23 -4.49 17.94
N LEU A 109 -5.42 -5.79 17.68
CA LEU A 109 -4.73 -6.85 18.39
C LEU A 109 -3.21 -6.82 18.16
N ILE A 110 -2.76 -6.61 16.92
CA ILE A 110 -1.35 -6.41 16.59
C ILE A 110 -0.78 -5.22 17.39
N ASN A 111 -1.48 -4.09 17.39
CA ASN A 111 -1.04 -2.88 18.08
C ASN A 111 -1.00 -3.04 19.60
N ALA A 112 -1.89 -3.86 20.18
CA ALA A 112 -1.97 -4.09 21.61
C ALA A 112 -0.90 -5.06 22.11
N PHE A 113 -0.60 -6.13 21.36
CA PHE A 113 0.19 -7.26 21.86
C PHE A 113 1.56 -7.43 21.20
N ARG A 114 1.80 -6.82 20.03
CA ARG A 114 3.04 -7.01 19.28
C ARG A 114 4.04 -5.90 19.58
N GLN A 115 5.33 -6.23 19.49
CA GLN A 115 6.38 -5.22 19.58
C GLN A 115 6.25 -4.24 18.40
N ARG A 116 6.31 -2.94 18.70
CA ARG A 116 6.27 -1.88 17.69
C ARG A 116 7.45 -2.01 16.74
N LEU A 117 7.22 -1.70 15.46
CA LEU A 117 8.30 -1.45 14.53
C LEU A 117 9.08 -0.24 15.02
N THR A 118 10.35 -0.46 15.30
CA THR A 118 11.30 0.59 15.58
C THR A 118 12.29 0.63 14.44
N ASP A 119 12.74 1.83 14.08
CA ASP A 119 13.90 1.93 13.21
C ASP A 119 15.08 1.20 13.87
N SER A 120 15.92 0.57 13.05
CA SER A 120 17.16 0.04 13.57
C SER A 120 17.97 1.23 14.09
N SER A 121 18.37 1.21 15.36
CA SER A 121 19.16 2.28 15.99
C SER A 121 20.61 2.33 15.46
N LYS A 122 20.82 2.10 14.17
CA LYS A 122 22.09 2.39 13.51
C LYS A 122 22.07 3.87 13.20
N ASN A 123 22.68 4.63 14.10
CA ASN A 123 23.03 6.03 13.91
C ASN A 123 23.60 6.23 12.49
N TYR A 124 22.80 6.76 11.57
CA TYR A 124 23.31 7.37 10.35
C TYR A 124 23.95 8.70 10.76
N ARG A 125 25.11 8.62 11.42
CA ARG A 125 26.04 9.74 11.54
C ARG A 125 26.60 9.97 10.15
N THR A 126 26.07 10.97 9.46
CA THR A 126 26.85 11.79 8.52
C THR A 126 27.88 12.59 9.29
#